data_AF-A0A0C3C9C4-F1
#
_entry.id   AF-A0A0C3C9C4-F1
#
_cell.length_a   1.000
_cell.length_b   1.000
_cell.length_c   1.000
_cell.angle_alpha   90.00
_cell.angle_beta   90.00
_cell.angle_gamma   90.00
#
_symmetry.space_group_name_H-M   'P 1'
#
loop_
_entity.id
_entity.type
_entity.pdbx_description
1 polymer ?
#
loop_
_entity_poly.entity_id
_entity_poly.type
_entity_poly.pdbx_seq_one_letter_code
_entity_poly.pdbx_strand_id
1 'polypeptide(L)'
;PALIRLYTNKPHNLDFSEADDAPPMQAIALTAKDWNSEGTANISVRFVKFQNISSLIIYVVKVDGDGDKVRLDRVRLISKTGDKREMGKLEKVRG
;
A
#
# COMPACT_ATOMS: atom_id res chain seq x y z
N PRO A 1 -4.77 -9.54 11.05
CA PRO A 1 -3.42 -8.93 11.11
C PRO A 1 -3.48 -7.71 12.03
N ALA A 2 -2.48 -7.51 12.90
CA ALA A 2 -2.45 -6.38 13.84
C ALA A 2 -1.47 -5.26 13.42
N LEU A 3 -0.40 -5.60 12.71
CA LEU A 3 0.57 -4.61 12.24
C LEU A 3 0.97 -4.89 10.80
N ILE A 4 0.81 -3.88 9.94
CA ILE A 4 1.14 -3.93 8.52
C ILE A 4 2.08 -2.77 8.21
N ARG A 5 3.15 -3.05 7.45
CA ARG A 5 4.08 -2.06 6.92
C ARG A 5 3.95 -2.01 5.40
N LEU A 6 3.88 -0.80 4.86
CA LEU A 6 3.80 -0.54 3.43
C LEU A 6 5.11 0.07 2.94
N TYR A 7 5.61 -0.45 1.82
CA TYR A 7 6.77 0.09 1.12
C TYR A 7 6.39 0.36 -0.33
N THR A 8 6.94 1.42 -0.90
CA THR A 8 6.65 1.83 -2.26
C THR A 8 7.94 2.05 -3.03
N ASN A 9 7.93 1.75 -4.33
CA ASN A 9 9.01 2.04 -5.28
C ASN A 9 10.39 1.51 -4.84
N LYS A 10 10.41 0.33 -4.20
CA LYS A 10 11.67 -0.36 -3.87
C LYS A 10 12.31 -0.93 -5.15
N PRO A 11 13.65 -0.94 -5.26
CA PRO A 11 14.36 -1.43 -6.45
C PRO A 11 14.14 -2.94 -6.68
N HIS A 12 13.90 -3.69 -5.61
CA HIS A 12 13.54 -5.10 -5.61
C HIS A 12 12.48 -5.38 -4.54
N ASN A 13 11.91 -6.59 -4.57
CA ASN A 13 11.06 -7.07 -3.48
C ASN A 13 11.91 -7.28 -2.23
N LEU A 14 11.45 -6.77 -1.09
CA LEU A 14 12.15 -6.94 0.18
C LEU A 14 11.94 -8.35 0.71
N ASP A 15 13.02 -8.96 1.21
CA ASP A 15 12.90 -10.12 2.08
C ASP A 15 12.45 -9.73 3.50
N PHE A 16 12.31 -10.72 4.38
CA PHE A 16 11.85 -10.50 5.75
C PHE A 16 12.83 -9.63 6.58
N SER A 17 14.13 -9.86 6.46
CA SER A 17 15.14 -9.12 7.22
C SER A 17 15.20 -7.67 6.72
N GLU A 18 15.23 -7.49 5.40
CA GLU A 18 15.22 -6.17 4.79
C GLU A 18 13.96 -5.37 5.16
N ALA A 19 12.79 -6.03 5.22
CA ALA A 19 11.55 -5.38 5.60
C ALA A 19 11.50 -5.03 7.10
N ASP A 20 12.12 -5.82 7.97
CA ASP A 20 12.20 -5.50 9.40
C ASP A 20 13.06 -4.26 9.67
N ASP A 21 14.18 -4.12 8.96
CA ASP A 21 15.14 -3.03 9.13
C ASP A 21 14.79 -1.76 8.33
N ALA A 22 14.17 -1.91 7.15
CA ALA A 22 13.87 -0.76 6.30
C ALA A 22 12.73 0.11 6.91
N PRO A 23 12.86 1.45 6.87
CA PRO A 23 11.78 2.33 7.29
C PRO A 23 10.59 2.19 6.33
N PRO A 24 9.38 1.87 6.84
CA PRO A 24 8.20 1.78 6.01
C PRO A 24 7.73 3.16 5.56
N MET A 25 7.13 3.25 4.37
CA MET A 25 6.46 4.46 3.92
C MET A 25 5.32 4.83 4.88
N GLN A 26 4.57 3.81 5.30
CA GLN A 26 3.54 3.90 6.32
C GLN A 26 3.45 2.57 7.09
N ALA A 27 3.38 2.65 8.41
CA ALA A 27 3.01 1.53 9.28
C ALA A 27 1.57 1.73 9.76
N ILE A 28 0.77 0.67 9.74
CA ILE A 28 -0.64 0.65 10.13
C ILE A 28 -0.81 -0.38 11.22
N ALA A 29 -1.19 0.07 12.41
CA ALA A 29 -1.69 -0.79 13.47
C ALA A 29 -3.20 -0.93 13.30
N LEU A 30 -3.66 -2.17 13.14
CA LEU A 30 -5.08 -2.50 13.10
C LEU A 30 -5.51 -2.97 14.48
N THR A 31 -6.69 -2.52 14.88
CA THR A 31 -7.39 -2.91 16.10
C THR A 31 -8.72 -3.56 15.73
N ALA A 32 -9.36 -4.23 16.69
CA ALA A 32 -10.67 -4.83 16.48
C ALA A 32 -11.74 -3.82 15.98
N LYS A 33 -11.58 -2.53 16.26
CA LYS A 33 -12.51 -1.47 15.85
C LYS A 33 -12.38 -1.07 14.37
N ASP A 34 -11.24 -1.38 13.74
CA ASP A 34 -10.98 -1.03 12.34
C ASP A 34 -11.66 -2.00 11.37
N TRP A 35 -12.13 -3.15 11.87
CA TRP A 35 -12.83 -4.16 11.10
C TRP A 35 -14.33 -3.91 11.09
N ASN A 36 -14.93 -3.95 9.90
CA ASN A 36 -16.38 -3.88 9.76
C ASN A 36 -17.04 -5.26 9.96
N SER A 37 -18.38 -5.29 9.93
CA SER A 37 -19.18 -6.52 10.08
C SER A 37 -18.94 -7.58 9.00
N GLU A 38 -18.35 -7.18 7.86
CA GLU A 38 -17.98 -8.08 6.77
C GLU A 38 -16.53 -8.59 6.87
N GLY A 39 -15.83 -8.30 7.98
CA GLY A 39 -14.44 -8.68 8.16
C GLY A 39 -13.49 -7.96 7.20
N THR A 40 -13.81 -6.71 6.82
CA THR A 40 -12.95 -5.85 5.99
C THR A 40 -12.48 -4.65 6.80
N ALA A 41 -11.16 -4.43 6.83
CA ALA A 41 -10.54 -3.24 7.37
C ALA A 41 -10.19 -2.24 6.24
N ASN A 42 -10.66 -1.00 6.36
CA ASN A 42 -10.33 0.06 5.40
C ASN A 42 -9.11 0.83 5.90
N ILE A 43 -8.02 0.72 5.14
CA ILE A 43 -6.75 1.36 5.50
C ILE A 43 -6.57 2.64 4.68
N SER A 44 -6.71 3.78 5.35
CA SER A 44 -6.41 5.08 4.75
C SER A 44 -4.90 5.30 4.68
N VAL A 45 -4.39 5.59 3.49
CA VAL A 45 -3.00 5.98 3.28
C VAL A 45 -2.86 7.49 3.25
N ARG A 46 -1.73 8.01 3.71
CA ARG A 46 -1.41 9.43 3.57
C ARG A 46 -1.14 9.75 2.11
N PHE A 47 -2.10 10.36 1.41
CA PHE A 47 -2.02 10.62 -0.03
C PHE A 47 -0.68 11.23 -0.49
N VAL A 48 -0.14 12.20 0.24
CA VAL A 48 1.16 12.84 -0.11
C VAL A 48 2.35 11.89 -0.12
N LYS A 49 2.26 10.74 0.57
CA LYS A 49 3.28 9.69 0.59
C LYS A 49 3.07 8.63 -0.50
N PHE A 50 1.91 8.63 -1.13
CA PHE A 50 1.48 7.58 -2.06
C PHE A 50 1.15 8.14 -3.44
N GLN A 51 1.95 9.11 -3.91
CA GLN A 51 1.87 9.64 -5.26
C GLN A 51 2.83 8.90 -6.20
N ASN A 52 2.39 8.65 -7.45
CA ASN A 52 3.22 8.04 -8.51
C ASN A 52 3.91 6.73 -8.09
N ILE A 53 3.13 5.78 -7.57
CA ILE A 53 3.65 4.47 -7.15
C ILE A 53 3.61 3.50 -8.33
N SER A 54 4.73 2.86 -8.64
CA SER A 54 4.83 1.75 -9.59
C SER A 54 4.90 0.38 -8.91
N SER A 55 5.39 0.31 -7.67
CA SER A 55 5.44 -0.93 -6.88
C SER A 55 4.99 -0.69 -5.44
N LEU A 56 4.21 -1.64 -4.90
CA LEU A 56 3.72 -1.65 -3.53
C LEU A 56 4.03 -3.00 -2.88
N ILE A 57 4.72 -2.97 -1.75
CA ILE A 57 4.99 -4.14 -0.92
C ILE A 57 4.16 -4.02 0.37
N ILE A 58 3.39 -5.05 0.66
CA ILE A 58 2.57 -5.17 1.88
C ILE A 58 3.22 -6.20 2.78
N TYR A 59 3.81 -5.77 3.88
CA TYR A 59 4.47 -6.64 4.84
C TYR A 59 3.66 -6.76 6.12
N VAL A 60 3.22 -7.97 6.45
CA VAL A 60 2.42 -8.25 7.66
C VAL A 60 3.35 -8.67 8.78
N VAL A 61 3.51 -7.80 9.77
CA VAL A 61 4.52 -7.94 10.84
C VAL A 61 3.96 -8.71 12.04
N LYS A 62 2.68 -8.50 12.36
CA LYS A 62 2.07 -9.06 13.58
C LYS A 62 0.69 -9.64 13.31
N VAL A 63 0.44 -10.81 13.91
CA VAL A 63 -0.89 -11.42 13.99
C VAL A 63 -1.75 -10.66 15.00
N ASP A 64 -3.07 -10.71 14.80
CA ASP A 64 -4.01 -10.15 15.79
C ASP A 64 -4.32 -11.19 16.88
N GLY A 65 -4.44 -10.72 18.13
CA GLY A 65 -4.58 -11.59 19.30
C GLY A 65 -3.40 -12.55 19.52
N ASP A 66 -3.71 -13.75 20.00
CA ASP A 66 -2.75 -14.82 20.33
C ASP A 66 -2.59 -15.86 19.21
N GLY A 67 -2.96 -15.50 17.97
CA GLY A 67 -2.84 -16.39 16.83
C GLY A 67 -1.42 -16.45 16.25
N ASP A 68 -1.05 -17.57 15.64
CA ASP A 68 0.26 -17.75 14.99
C ASP A 68 0.24 -17.50 13.47
N LYS A 69 -0.95 -17.33 12.89
CA LYS A 69 -1.13 -17.19 11.43
C LYS A 69 -2.06 -16.03 11.10
N VAL A 70 -1.73 -15.34 10.00
CA VAL A 70 -2.62 -14.34 9.41
C VAL A 70 -3.34 -14.96 8.21
N ARG A 71 -4.67 -14.88 8.23
CA ARG A 71 -5.50 -15.16 7.05
C ARG A 71 -5.80 -13.85 6.31
N LEU A 72 -5.53 -13.83 5.02
CA LEU A 72 -5.88 -12.73 4.11
C LEU A 72 -6.75 -13.29 3.00
N ASP A 73 -8.06 -13.04 3.07
CA ASP A 73 -8.99 -13.53 2.05
C ASP A 73 -9.02 -12.66 0.80
N ARG A 74 -8.89 -11.34 0.98
CA ARG A 74 -8.98 -10.37 -0.12
C ARG A 74 -8.17 -9.11 0.17
N VAL A 75 -7.46 -8.63 -0.83
CA VAL A 75 -6.80 -7.31 -0.82
C VAL A 75 -7.36 -6.50 -1.98
N ARG A 76 -7.81 -5.26 -1.70
CA ARG A 76 -8.29 -4.32 -2.72
C ARG A 76 -7.51 -3.02 -2.60
N LEU A 77 -6.93 -2.59 -3.72
CA LEU A 77 -6.25 -1.29 -3.82
C LEU A 77 -7.22 -0.26 -4.40
N ILE A 78 -7.43 0.83 -3.67
CA ILE A 78 -8.26 1.95 -4.12
C ILE A 78 -7.34 3.10 -4.48
N SER A 79 -7.15 3.32 -5.78
CA SER A 79 -6.38 4.44 -6.32
C SER A 79 -7.26 5.32 -7.19
N LYS A 80 -6.96 6.62 -7.20
CA LYS A 80 -7.45 7.51 -8.26
C LYS A 80 -6.39 7.57 -9.34
N THR A 81 -6.74 7.24 -10.58
CA THR A 81 -5.87 7.53 -11.72
C THR A 81 -5.68 9.03 -11.76
N GLY A 82 -4.44 9.52 -11.61
CA GLY A 82 -4.16 10.95 -11.81
C GLY A 82 -4.73 11.36 -13.17
N ASP A 83 -5.37 12.53 -13.24
CA ASP A 83 -5.96 13.04 -14.48
C ASP A 83 -4.96 12.80 -15.60
N LYS A 84 -5.30 11.91 -16.54
CA LYS A 84 -4.51 11.76 -17.75
C LYS A 84 -4.48 13.17 -18.33
N ARG A 85 -3.35 13.87 -18.22
CA ARG A 85 -3.10 15.01 -19.07
C ARG A 85 -3.20 14.43 -20.47
N GLU A 86 -4.33 14.68 -21.14
CA GLU A 86 -4.39 14.51 -22.57
C GLU A 86 -3.22 15.34 -23.10
N MET A 87 -2.15 14.65 -23.49
CA MET A 87 -1.08 15.27 -24.25
C MET A 87 -1.77 15.71 -25.55
N GLY A 88 -2.25 16.95 -25.55
CA GLY A 88 -2.81 17.57 -26.75
C GLY A 88 -1.83 17.33 -27.89
N LYS A 89 -2.34 16.84 -29.02
CA LYS A 89 -1.54 16.51 -30.21
C LYS A 89 -0.52 17.63 -30.44
N LEU A 90 0.77 17.29 -30.29
CA LEU A 90 1.85 18.17 -30.68
C LEU A 90 1.84 18.23 -32.21
N GLU A 91 1.26 19.28 -32.78
CA GLU A 91 1.38 19.55 -34.21
C GLU A 91 2.72 20.26 -34.47
N LYS A 92 3.52 19.67 -35.35
CA LYS A 92 4.82 20.20 -35.78
C LYS A 92 4.57 21.42 -36.66
N VAL A 93 4.79 22.62 -36.13
CA VAL A 93 4.87 23.84 -36.95
C VAL A 93 6.14 23.75 -37.81
N ARG A 94 5.98 23.56 -39.13
CA ARG A 94 7.05 23.78 -40.10
C ARG A 94 7.03 25.27 -40.47
N GLY A 95 8.12 25.97 -40.16
CA GLY A 95 8.48 27.23 -40.80
C GLY A 95 9.13 26.99 -42.16
#